data_AF-A0A2G4G3M3-F1
#
_entry.id   AF-A0A2G4G3M3-F1
#
_cell.length_a   1.000
_cell.length_b   1.000
_cell.length_c   1.000
_cell.angle_alpha   90.00
_cell.angle_beta   90.00
_cell.angle_gamma   90.00
#
_symmetry.space_group_name_H-M   'P 1'
#
loop_
_entity.id
_entity.type
_entity.pdbx_description
1 polymer ?
#
loop_
_entity_poly.entity_id
_entity_poly.type
_entity_poly.pdbx_seq_one_letter_code
_entity_poly.pdbx_strand_id
1 'polypeptide(L)'
;MSERNAINTWLRLFLAIAPNLLLFAGMSFLPADGQVRGPAVISIFGNFHILALHLPIAFLLIVPLFELLDNTESAQIGTRRLCMAGAVSAWVAALLGIIYGHFNGFEGAELETHLYAGIGTSCWASISWYCLHKSRMVRLVVQFMAIVTVFFAAHSGGEMVHGEDFPLKPAKVSNAK
;
A
#
# COMPACT_ATOMS: atom_id res chain seq x y z
N MET A 1 -18.24 -5.42 -33.31
CA MET A 1 -17.74 -4.27 -32.50
C MET A 1 -16.65 -4.76 -31.57
N SER A 2 -15.39 -4.80 -32.01
CA SER A 2 -14.29 -5.34 -31.20
C SER A 2 -12.98 -4.57 -31.44
N GLU A 3 -12.96 -3.31 -31.05
CA GLU A 3 -11.73 -2.55 -30.82
C GLU A 3 -11.94 -1.61 -29.63
N ARG A 4 -12.08 -2.16 -28.42
CA ARG A 4 -12.02 -1.36 -27.20
C ARG A 4 -10.61 -1.47 -26.62
N ASN A 5 -9.77 -0.50 -26.95
CA ASN A 5 -8.59 -0.05 -26.21
C ASN A 5 -7.81 -1.16 -25.48
N ALA A 6 -7.11 -2.01 -26.25
CA ALA A 6 -6.05 -2.81 -25.66
C ALA A 6 -4.87 -1.87 -25.32
N ILE A 7 -4.77 -1.45 -24.06
CA ILE A 7 -3.54 -0.81 -23.56
C ILE A 7 -2.38 -1.76 -23.89
N ASN A 8 -1.41 -1.29 -24.69
CA ASN A 8 -0.30 -2.14 -25.11
C ASN A 8 0.52 -2.63 -23.88
N THR A 9 1.17 -3.78 -23.98
CA THR A 9 1.89 -4.41 -22.85
C THR A 9 2.95 -3.49 -22.26
N TRP A 10 3.61 -2.69 -23.10
CA TRP A 10 4.63 -1.72 -22.70
C TRP A 10 4.07 -0.59 -21.84
N LEU A 11 2.91 -0.04 -22.22
CA LEU A 11 2.21 0.99 -21.47
C LEU A 11 1.70 0.44 -20.14
N ARG A 12 1.18 -0.79 -20.09
CA ARG A 12 0.83 -1.44 -18.81
C ARG A 12 2.05 -1.61 -17.91
N LEU A 13 3.18 -2.01 -18.46
CA LEU A 13 4.43 -2.16 -17.71
C LEU A 13 4.91 -0.81 -17.19
N PHE A 14 4.92 0.22 -18.02
CA PHE A 14 5.26 1.59 -17.63
C PHE A 14 4.37 2.09 -16.49
N LEU A 15 3.05 1.92 -16.60
CA LEU A 15 2.09 2.31 -15.56
C LEU A 15 2.26 1.53 -14.25
N ALA A 16 2.80 0.30 -14.31
CA ALA A 16 3.09 -0.47 -13.11
C ALA A 16 4.41 -0.07 -12.44
N ILE A 17 5.41 0.38 -13.21
CA ILE A 17 6.76 0.67 -12.70
C ILE A 17 6.95 2.15 -12.36
N ALA A 18 6.60 3.05 -13.28
CA ALA A 18 6.92 4.47 -13.16
C ALA A 18 6.38 5.12 -11.86
N PRO A 19 5.13 4.86 -11.42
CA PRO A 19 4.65 5.41 -10.15
C PRO A 19 5.47 4.95 -8.95
N ASN A 20 5.92 3.69 -8.93
CA ASN A 20 6.71 3.16 -7.82
C ASN A 20 8.13 3.74 -7.80
N LEU A 21 8.71 4.01 -8.96
CA LEU A 21 9.97 4.76 -9.04
C LEU A 21 9.83 6.18 -8.47
N LEU A 22 8.68 6.82 -8.68
CA LEU A 22 8.38 8.12 -8.05
C LEU A 22 8.29 8.03 -6.53
N LEU A 23 7.80 6.91 -5.97
CA LEU A 23 7.79 6.72 -4.51
C LEU A 23 9.21 6.58 -3.95
N PHE A 24 10.08 5.79 -4.60
CA PHE A 24 11.48 5.68 -4.20
C PHE A 24 12.22 7.01 -4.30
N ALA A 25 11.99 7.75 -5.38
CA ALA A 25 12.52 9.10 -5.52
C ALA A 25 11.97 10.03 -4.43
N GLY A 26 10.67 9.99 -4.16
CA GLY A 26 10.02 10.75 -3.10
C GLY A 26 10.64 10.48 -1.74
N MET A 27 10.82 9.22 -1.35
CA MET A 27 11.49 8.83 -0.10
C MET A 27 12.93 9.35 -0.03
N SER A 28 13.65 9.38 -1.16
CA SER A 28 15.04 9.84 -1.21
C SER A 28 15.18 11.36 -1.15
N PHE A 29 14.28 12.10 -1.81
CA PHE A 29 14.30 13.57 -1.87
C PHE A 29 13.55 14.24 -0.72
N LEU A 30 12.64 13.52 -0.05
CA LEU A 30 11.86 13.97 1.10
C LEU A 30 12.13 13.04 2.30
N PRO A 31 13.35 13.06 2.88
CA PRO A 31 13.70 12.16 3.97
C PRO A 31 12.98 12.54 5.27
N ALA A 32 12.55 11.54 6.03
CA ALA A 32 11.99 11.75 7.37
C ALA A 32 13.12 11.70 8.41
N ASP A 33 13.57 12.88 8.83
CA ASP A 33 14.76 13.10 9.67
C ASP A 33 14.44 13.90 10.95
N GLY A 34 13.20 13.76 11.44
CA GLY A 34 12.76 14.29 12.73
C GLY A 34 12.40 15.78 12.74
N GLN A 35 12.71 16.52 11.67
CA GLN A 35 12.38 17.95 11.60
C GLN A 35 10.94 18.17 11.14
N VAL A 36 10.28 19.17 11.73
CA VAL A 36 8.99 19.68 11.23
C VAL A 36 9.28 20.75 10.18
N ARG A 37 8.70 20.59 8.98
CA ARG A 37 9.01 21.47 7.84
C ARG A 37 7.80 21.82 6.99
N GLY A 38 8.04 22.73 6.05
CA GLY A 38 7.20 22.93 4.88
C GLY A 38 5.91 23.74 5.14
N PRO A 39 5.14 24.01 4.08
CA PRO A 39 3.87 24.69 4.20
C PRO A 39 2.85 23.86 4.99
N ALA A 40 2.09 24.50 5.88
CA ALA A 40 1.07 23.84 6.71
C ALA A 40 0.07 23.02 5.87
N VAL A 41 -0.30 23.52 4.69
CA VAL A 41 -1.23 22.82 3.78
C VAL A 41 -0.69 21.44 3.38
N ILE A 42 0.60 21.33 3.05
CA ILE A 42 1.21 20.07 2.61
C ILE A 42 1.33 19.09 3.77
N SER A 43 1.72 19.56 4.95
CA SER A 43 1.72 18.76 6.20
C SER A 43 0.32 18.21 6.49
N ILE A 44 -0.73 19.05 6.37
CA ILE A 44 -2.13 18.64 6.56
C ILE A 44 -2.51 17.54 5.55
N PHE A 45 -2.13 17.68 4.28
CA PHE A 45 -2.38 16.65 3.27
C PHE A 45 -1.77 15.30 3.66
N GLY A 46 -0.58 15.28 4.26
CA GLY A 46 0.05 14.06 4.76
C GLY A 46 -0.83 13.27 5.75
N ASN A 47 -1.59 13.95 6.62
CA ASN A 47 -2.46 13.28 7.61
C ASN A 47 -3.51 12.37 6.97
N PHE A 48 -3.92 12.65 5.73
CA PHE A 48 -4.90 11.84 5.02
C PHE A 48 -4.37 10.46 4.64
N HIS A 49 -3.07 10.15 4.83
CA HIS A 49 -2.56 8.79 4.66
C HIS A 49 -3.36 7.78 5.53
N ILE A 50 -3.75 8.16 6.76
CA ILE A 50 -4.53 7.29 7.66
C ILE A 50 -5.90 6.97 7.07
N LEU A 51 -6.53 7.92 6.38
CA LEU A 51 -7.78 7.66 5.68
C LEU A 51 -7.53 6.84 4.41
N ALA A 52 -6.53 7.22 3.63
CA ALA A 52 -6.21 6.62 2.35
C ALA A 52 -5.82 5.14 2.47
N LEU A 53 -5.13 4.72 3.55
CA LEU A 53 -4.67 3.33 3.74
C LEU A 53 -5.81 2.32 3.89
N HIS A 54 -7.03 2.74 4.26
CA HIS A 54 -8.15 1.82 4.42
C HIS A 54 -8.60 1.23 3.08
N LEU A 55 -8.51 2.02 2.00
CA LEU A 55 -8.87 1.60 0.65
C LEU A 55 -7.98 0.46 0.13
N PRO A 56 -6.64 0.57 0.08
CA PRO A 56 -5.80 -0.51 -0.39
C PRO A 56 -5.91 -1.73 0.50
N ILE A 57 -6.01 -1.60 1.83
CA ILE A 57 -6.18 -2.76 2.72
C ILE A 57 -7.45 -3.54 2.34
N ALA A 58 -8.59 -2.87 2.20
CA ALA A 58 -9.84 -3.52 1.83
C ALA A 58 -9.74 -4.19 0.44
N PHE A 59 -9.20 -3.49 -0.55
CA PHE A 59 -9.10 -4.02 -1.92
C PHE A 59 -8.11 -5.16 -2.06
N LEU A 60 -6.95 -5.09 -1.39
CA LEU A 60 -5.93 -6.15 -1.44
C LEU A 60 -6.40 -7.44 -0.78
N LEU A 61 -7.28 -7.36 0.22
CA LEU A 61 -7.88 -8.53 0.86
C LEU A 61 -9.05 -9.11 0.04
N ILE A 62 -9.92 -8.27 -0.52
CA ILE A 62 -11.14 -8.75 -1.19
C ILE A 62 -10.90 -9.31 -2.60
N VAL A 63 -9.90 -8.78 -3.32
CA VAL A 63 -9.59 -9.22 -4.70
C VAL A 63 -9.24 -10.71 -4.78
N PRO A 64 -8.27 -11.25 -4.01
CA PRO A 64 -7.99 -12.68 -4.03
C PRO A 64 -9.16 -13.52 -3.52
N LEU A 65 -9.95 -13.00 -2.56
CA LEU A 65 -11.14 -13.69 -2.07
C LEU A 65 -12.18 -13.88 -3.17
N PHE A 66 -12.52 -12.82 -3.91
CA PHE A 66 -13.44 -12.92 -5.05
C PHE A 66 -12.90 -13.82 -6.14
N GLU A 67 -11.59 -13.75 -6.41
CA GLU A 67 -10.95 -14.63 -7.37
C GLU A 67 -10.98 -16.10 -6.94
N LEU A 68 -11.08 -16.40 -5.64
CA LEU A 68 -11.26 -17.76 -5.10
C LEU A 68 -12.72 -18.23 -5.16
N LEU A 69 -13.67 -17.37 -4.81
CA LEU A 69 -15.08 -17.71 -4.61
C LEU A 69 -15.92 -17.71 -5.89
N ASP A 70 -15.64 -16.83 -6.85
CA ASP A 70 -16.47 -16.65 -8.04
C ASP A 70 -15.62 -16.51 -9.30
N ASN A 71 -15.87 -17.38 -10.28
CA ASN A 71 -15.16 -17.41 -11.55
C ASN A 71 -16.03 -17.00 -12.75
N THR A 72 -17.21 -16.41 -12.50
CA THR A 72 -18.07 -15.87 -13.54
C THR A 72 -17.42 -14.67 -14.24
N GLU A 73 -17.76 -14.43 -15.51
CA GLU A 73 -17.19 -13.31 -16.29
C GLU A 73 -17.51 -11.95 -15.66
N SER A 74 -18.72 -11.78 -15.11
CA SER A 74 -19.15 -10.56 -14.41
C SER A 74 -18.32 -10.30 -13.14
N ALA A 75 -18.09 -11.33 -12.32
CA ALA A 75 -17.26 -11.23 -11.13
C ALA A 75 -15.80 -10.91 -11.49
N GLN A 76 -15.29 -11.45 -12.59
CA GLN A 76 -13.93 -11.15 -13.07
C GLN A 76 -13.76 -9.68 -13.48
N ILE A 77 -14.77 -9.06 -14.14
CA ILE A 77 -14.70 -7.63 -14.49
C ILE A 77 -14.64 -6.76 -13.23
N GLY A 78 -15.49 -7.06 -12.23
CA GLY A 78 -15.47 -6.37 -10.94
C GLY A 78 -14.12 -6.52 -10.23
N THR A 79 -13.63 -7.75 -10.13
CA THR A 79 -12.34 -8.08 -9.49
C THR A 79 -11.16 -7.37 -10.15
N ARG A 80 -11.13 -7.28 -11.49
CA ARG A 80 -10.09 -6.54 -12.23
C ARG A 80 -10.10 -5.04 -11.92
N ARG A 81 -11.30 -4.43 -11.81
CA ARG A 81 -11.45 -3.02 -11.45
C ARG A 81 -11.03 -2.76 -10.00
N LEU A 82 -11.41 -3.64 -9.08
CA LEU A 82 -10.99 -3.58 -7.67
C LEU A 82 -9.46 -3.73 -7.54
N CYS A 83 -8.84 -4.61 -8.32
CA CYS A 83 -7.39 -4.76 -8.35
C CYS A 83 -6.68 -3.47 -8.79
N MET A 84 -7.21 -2.78 -9.81
CA MET A 84 -6.69 -1.47 -10.24
C MET A 84 -6.88 -0.41 -9.15
N ALA A 85 -8.06 -0.36 -8.53
CA ALA A 85 -8.34 0.56 -7.42
C ALA A 85 -7.41 0.31 -6.22
N GLY A 86 -7.11 -0.96 -5.92
CA GLY A 86 -6.11 -1.37 -4.92
C GLY A 86 -4.72 -0.83 -5.23
N ALA A 87 -4.25 -0.99 -6.47
CA ALA A 87 -2.94 -0.46 -6.88
C ALA A 87 -2.85 1.07 -6.79
N VAL A 88 -3.86 1.79 -7.29
CA VAL A 88 -3.89 3.26 -7.24
C VAL A 88 -3.96 3.76 -5.79
N SER A 89 -4.85 3.17 -4.98
CA SER A 89 -5.00 3.60 -3.59
C SER A 89 -3.80 3.25 -2.72
N ALA A 90 -3.10 2.14 -2.98
CA ALA A 90 -1.84 1.79 -2.31
C ALA A 90 -0.75 2.81 -2.62
N TRP A 91 -0.62 3.20 -3.88
CA TRP A 91 0.32 4.24 -4.30
C TRP A 91 0.01 5.59 -3.63
N VAL A 92 -1.26 6.01 -3.62
CA VAL A 92 -1.69 7.26 -2.96
C VAL A 92 -1.39 7.21 -1.47
N ALA A 93 -1.71 6.10 -0.78
CA ALA A 93 -1.43 5.95 0.65
C ALA A 93 0.06 6.02 0.96
N ALA A 94 0.92 5.40 0.14
CA ALA A 94 2.38 5.45 0.29
C ALA A 94 2.93 6.86 0.03
N LEU A 95 2.46 7.55 -1.01
CA LEU A 95 2.85 8.93 -1.29
C LEU A 95 2.50 9.86 -0.13
N LEU A 96 1.27 9.77 0.37
CA LEU A 96 0.82 10.56 1.53
C LEU A 96 1.63 10.21 2.77
N GLY A 97 2.01 8.93 2.96
CA GLY A 97 2.87 8.49 4.06
C GLY A 97 4.28 9.11 4.00
N ILE A 98 4.89 9.19 2.82
CA ILE A 98 6.19 9.87 2.63
C ILE A 98 6.07 11.36 2.98
N ILE A 99 5.02 12.03 2.48
CA ILE A 99 4.74 13.44 2.79
C ILE A 99 4.54 13.60 4.31
N TYR A 100 3.78 12.70 4.92
CA TYR A 100 3.49 12.73 6.35
C TYR A 100 4.77 12.62 7.18
N GLY A 101 5.62 11.62 6.89
CA GLY A 101 6.89 11.40 7.57
C GLY A 101 7.85 12.59 7.45
N HIS A 102 7.99 13.15 6.24
CA HIS A 102 8.92 14.24 5.97
C HIS A 102 8.55 15.57 6.65
N PHE A 103 7.25 15.91 6.71
CA PHE A 103 6.83 17.24 7.17
C PHE A 103 6.41 17.28 8.64
N ASN A 104 6.11 16.13 9.27
CA ASN A 104 5.54 16.08 10.63
C ASN A 104 6.51 15.57 11.70
N GLY A 105 7.82 15.62 11.44
CA GLY A 105 8.85 15.36 12.46
C GLY A 105 9.01 13.89 12.86
N PHE A 106 8.70 12.96 11.96
CA PHE A 106 8.94 11.54 12.20
C PHE A 106 10.40 11.17 11.87
N GLU A 107 10.95 10.25 12.64
CA GLU A 107 12.26 9.61 12.42
C GLU A 107 12.30 8.22 13.08
N GLY A 108 13.35 7.45 12.81
CA GLY A 108 13.58 6.14 13.44
C GLY A 108 13.47 4.94 12.50
N ALA A 109 13.95 3.79 12.97
CA ALA A 109 14.04 2.57 12.18
C ALA A 109 12.66 1.95 11.89
N GLU A 110 11.71 2.12 12.81
CA GLU A 110 10.33 1.66 12.69
C GLU A 110 9.62 2.41 11.55
N LEU A 111 9.86 3.72 11.45
CA LEU A 111 9.37 4.55 10.35
C LEU A 111 9.98 4.15 9.01
N GLU A 112 11.30 3.93 8.96
CA GLU A 112 11.98 3.48 7.74
C GLU A 112 11.39 2.14 7.26
N THR A 113 11.20 1.20 8.18
CA THR A 113 10.54 -0.08 7.92
C THR A 113 9.12 0.12 7.39
N HIS A 114 8.34 1.03 7.99
CA HIS A 114 7.00 1.37 7.56
C HIS A 114 6.96 1.97 6.14
N LEU A 115 7.86 2.91 5.84
CA LEU A 115 7.96 3.53 4.52
C LEU A 115 8.29 2.50 3.44
N TYR A 116 9.31 1.65 3.67
CA TYR A 116 9.65 0.58 2.72
C TYR A 116 8.53 -0.45 2.56
N ALA A 117 7.84 -0.84 3.63
CA ALA A 117 6.69 -1.74 3.55
C ALA A 117 5.51 -1.12 2.79
N GLY A 118 5.27 0.19 2.95
CA GLY A 118 4.27 0.95 2.18
C GLY A 118 4.59 0.99 0.68
N ILE A 119 5.85 1.29 0.31
CA ILE A 119 6.30 1.25 -1.09
C ILE A 119 6.22 -0.18 -1.62
N GLY A 120 6.63 -1.19 -0.84
CA GLY A 120 6.50 -2.60 -1.18
C GLY A 120 5.06 -3.02 -1.46
N THR A 121 4.11 -2.54 -0.66
CA THR A 121 2.68 -2.74 -0.88
C THR A 121 2.23 -2.16 -2.22
N SER A 122 2.62 -0.91 -2.52
CA SER A 122 2.33 -0.28 -3.81
C SER A 122 2.92 -1.09 -4.98
N CYS A 123 4.17 -1.54 -4.88
CA CYS A 123 4.84 -2.38 -5.88
C CYS A 123 4.06 -3.67 -6.14
N TRP A 124 3.76 -4.46 -5.10
CA TRP A 124 3.04 -5.73 -5.27
C TRP A 124 1.60 -5.54 -5.75
N ALA A 125 0.93 -4.46 -5.35
CA ALA A 125 -0.38 -4.10 -5.88
C ALA A 125 -0.33 -3.76 -7.39
N SER A 126 0.68 -3.00 -7.84
CA SER A 126 0.93 -2.71 -9.26
C SER A 126 1.27 -3.97 -10.05
N ILE A 127 2.10 -4.87 -9.50
CA ILE A 127 2.43 -6.15 -10.13
C ILE A 127 1.18 -7.03 -10.23
N SER A 128 0.33 -7.04 -9.20
CA SER A 128 -0.95 -7.77 -9.21
C SER A 128 -1.85 -7.31 -10.36
N TRP A 129 -1.99 -5.99 -10.53
CA TRP A 129 -2.74 -5.41 -11.64
C TRP A 129 -2.13 -5.72 -13.01
N TYR A 130 -0.79 -5.66 -13.12
CA TYR A 130 -0.09 -6.07 -14.34
C TYR A 130 -0.38 -7.54 -14.68
N CYS A 131 -0.34 -8.43 -13.68
CA CYS A 131 -0.52 -9.87 -13.82
C CYS A 131 -1.97 -10.32 -14.07
N LEU A 132 -2.96 -9.42 -14.19
CA LEU A 132 -4.36 -9.79 -14.48
C LEU A 132 -4.56 -10.62 -15.76
N HIS A 133 -3.59 -10.63 -16.68
CA HIS A 133 -3.61 -11.43 -17.90
C HIS A 133 -2.89 -12.79 -17.77
N LYS A 134 -2.26 -13.06 -16.62
CA LYS A 134 -1.56 -14.32 -16.32
C LYS A 134 -2.52 -15.36 -15.76
N SER A 135 -2.02 -16.58 -15.53
CA SER A 135 -2.79 -17.66 -14.91
C SER A 135 -3.26 -17.29 -13.50
N ARG A 136 -4.36 -17.91 -13.05
CA ARG A 136 -4.95 -17.71 -11.71
C ARG A 136 -3.92 -17.89 -10.59
N MET A 137 -3.08 -18.92 -10.69
CA MET A 137 -2.06 -19.18 -9.68
C MET A 137 -1.05 -18.03 -9.56
N VAL A 138 -0.57 -17.49 -10.69
CA VAL A 138 0.34 -16.34 -10.68
C VAL A 138 -0.31 -15.12 -10.04
N ARG A 139 -1.58 -14.85 -10.35
CA ARG A 139 -2.32 -13.73 -9.75
C ARG A 139 -2.46 -13.88 -8.23
N LEU A 140 -2.90 -15.04 -7.77
CA LEU A 140 -3.06 -15.33 -6.34
C LEU A 140 -1.74 -15.21 -5.58
N VAL A 141 -0.63 -15.69 -6.13
CA VAL A 141 0.70 -15.55 -5.50
C VAL A 141 1.09 -14.09 -5.36
N VAL A 142 0.95 -13.29 -6.42
CA VAL A 142 1.30 -11.87 -6.39
C VAL A 142 0.36 -11.07 -5.46
N GLN A 143 -0.93 -11.37 -5.46
CA GLN A 143 -1.92 -10.78 -4.55
C GLN A 143 -1.59 -11.12 -3.09
N PHE A 144 -1.20 -12.36 -2.81
CA PHE A 144 -0.76 -12.79 -1.49
C PHE A 144 0.49 -12.01 -1.03
N MET A 145 1.46 -11.79 -1.91
CA MET A 145 2.63 -10.96 -1.57
C MET A 145 2.24 -9.51 -1.22
N ALA A 146 1.24 -8.94 -1.88
CA ALA A 146 0.72 -7.62 -1.54
C ALA A 146 0.09 -7.59 -0.13
N ILE A 147 -0.61 -8.66 0.27
CA ILE A 147 -1.15 -8.82 1.63
C ILE A 147 -0.02 -8.91 2.65
N VAL A 148 1.03 -9.69 2.36
CA VAL A 148 2.20 -9.81 3.25
C VAL A 148 2.86 -8.46 3.47
N THR A 149 3.08 -7.66 2.43
CA THR A 149 3.67 -6.33 2.59
C THR A 149 2.76 -5.35 3.34
N VAL A 150 1.45 -5.41 3.12
CA VAL A 150 0.52 -4.53 3.86
C VAL A 150 0.45 -4.92 5.33
N PHE A 151 0.62 -6.20 5.66
CA PHE A 151 0.74 -6.67 7.04
C PHE A 151 1.97 -6.06 7.73
N PHE A 152 3.14 -6.09 7.09
CA PHE A 152 4.34 -5.45 7.65
C PHE A 152 4.16 -3.93 7.82
N ALA A 153 3.55 -3.26 6.85
CA ALA A 153 3.25 -1.83 6.96
C ALA A 153 2.27 -1.56 8.12
N ALA A 154 1.24 -2.38 8.29
CA ALA A 154 0.28 -2.24 9.38
C ALA A 154 0.92 -2.52 10.75
N HIS A 155 1.81 -3.50 10.84
CA HIS A 155 2.52 -3.85 12.07
C HIS A 155 3.45 -2.72 12.52
N SER A 156 4.38 -2.28 11.67
CA SER A 156 5.29 -1.18 12.01
C SER A 156 4.54 0.15 12.21
N GLY A 157 3.46 0.38 11.45
CA GLY A 157 2.56 1.51 11.64
C GLY A 157 1.88 1.51 13.01
N GLY A 158 1.44 0.33 13.46
CA GLY A 158 0.85 0.13 14.78
C GLY A 158 1.85 0.36 15.91
N GLU A 159 3.08 -0.15 15.77
CA GLU A 159 4.14 0.05 16.77
C GLU A 159 4.54 1.52 16.93
N MET A 160 4.58 2.29 15.84
CA MET A 160 4.86 3.74 15.92
C MET A 160 3.83 4.51 16.75
N VAL A 161 2.55 4.08 16.75
CA VAL A 161 1.46 4.80 17.42
C VAL A 161 1.15 4.24 18.81
N HIS A 162 1.27 2.92 18.98
CA HIS A 162 0.87 2.21 20.19
C HIS A 162 2.04 1.67 21.02
N GLY A 163 3.27 1.82 20.51
CA GLY A 163 4.50 1.36 21.12
C GLY A 163 4.88 -0.07 20.74
N GLU A 164 6.09 -0.45 21.15
CA GLU A 164 6.69 -1.76 20.86
C GLU A 164 5.79 -2.94 21.24
N ASP A 165 5.87 -3.98 20.40
CA ASP A 165 5.14 -5.24 20.46
C ASP A 165 3.63 -5.12 20.23
N PHE A 166 3.12 -3.97 19.77
CA PHE A 166 1.70 -3.85 19.42
C PHE A 166 1.37 -4.67 18.15
N PRO A 167 0.24 -5.43 18.10
CA PRO A 167 -0.81 -5.57 19.13
C PRO A 167 -0.63 -6.79 20.06
N LEU A 168 0.48 -7.51 19.98
CA LEU A 168 0.71 -8.76 20.72
C LEU A 168 1.14 -8.54 22.18
N LYS A 169 1.48 -7.30 22.55
CA LYS A 169 1.89 -6.92 23.89
C LYS A 169 0.82 -7.30 24.94
N PRO A 170 1.13 -8.16 25.92
CA PRO A 170 0.18 -8.53 26.96
C PRO A 170 -0.11 -7.35 27.91
N ALA A 171 -1.34 -7.25 28.41
CA ALA A 171 -1.69 -6.30 29.45
C ALA A 171 -0.84 -6.56 30.71
N LYS A 172 -0.27 -5.51 31.31
CA LYS A 172 0.48 -5.64 32.58
C LYS A 172 -0.46 -6.23 33.63
N VAL A 173 -0.07 -7.36 34.25
CA VAL A 173 -0.74 -7.85 35.45
C VAL A 173 -0.45 -6.85 36.56
N SER A 174 -1.50 -6.17 37.04
CA SER A 174 -1.43 -5.29 38.19
C SER A 174 -1.06 -6.12 39.42
N ASN A 175 0.21 -6.05 39.85
CA ASN A 175 0.58 -6.45 41.20
C ASN A 175 0.00 -5.41 42.15
N ALA A 176 -1.25 -5.62 42.57
CA ALA A 176 -1.83 -4.92 43.70
C ALA A 176 -0.97 -5.24 44.92
N LYS A 177 -0.30 -4.21 45.46
CA LYS A 177 0.28 -4.24 46.80
C LYS A 177 -0.83 -4.11 47.84
#